data_AF-A0A7K5FZ49-F1
#
_entry.id   AF-A0A7K5FZ49-F1
#
_cell.length_a   1.000
_cell.length_b   1.000
_cell.length_c   1.000
_cell.angle_alpha   90.00
_cell.angle_beta   90.00
_cell.angle_gamma   90.00
#
_symmetry.space_group_name_H-M   'P 1'
#
loop_
_entity.id
_entity.type
_entity.pdbx_description
1 polymer ?
#
loop_
_entity_poly.entity_id
_entity_poly.type
_entity_poly.pdbx_seq_one_letter_code
_entity_poly.pdbx_strand_id
1 'polypeptide(L)'
;LVPAGAAVRTVDLPRLTGGVLHTKFWLVDGTHLYVGSANMDWRSLTQVKELGAAVYDCACLAQDLGKIFEAYWALGVPGASIPVPWPANYSTSFNAETPLELQLNGTAAAVYFSSSPPALCAAGRSQDLGALLNVIDAAEAFVDVAVMSYLPTTEFSHPQRFWPAIDDGLRRAVVERRVRVRLLVGCWRHSQGTMFPFLKSLAAIADNR
;
A
#
# COMPACT_ATOMS: atom_id res chain seq x y z
N LEU A 1 -25.71 -4.93 -9.69
CA LEU A 1 -24.48 -5.44 -10.34
C LEU A 1 -24.69 -6.81 -10.94
N VAL A 2 -24.95 -7.85 -10.15
CA VAL A 2 -25.21 -9.21 -10.68
C VAL A 2 -26.37 -9.28 -11.69
N PRO A 3 -27.53 -8.62 -11.46
CA PRO A 3 -28.60 -8.60 -12.46
C PRO A 3 -28.24 -7.86 -13.77
N ALA A 4 -27.18 -7.05 -13.75
CA ALA A 4 -26.66 -6.34 -14.92
C ALA A 4 -25.48 -7.09 -15.58
N GLY A 5 -25.25 -8.36 -15.23
CA GLY A 5 -24.23 -9.22 -15.84
C GLY A 5 -22.85 -9.20 -15.17
N ALA A 6 -22.67 -8.44 -14.07
CA ALA A 6 -21.38 -8.42 -13.37
C ALA A 6 -21.17 -9.69 -12.53
N ALA A 7 -20.01 -10.33 -12.68
CA ALA A 7 -19.55 -11.34 -11.74
C ALA A 7 -18.98 -10.65 -10.48
N VAL A 8 -19.43 -11.06 -9.31
CA VAL A 8 -18.99 -10.51 -8.03
C VAL A 8 -18.52 -11.64 -7.13
N ARG A 9 -17.34 -11.48 -6.52
CA ARG A 9 -16.82 -12.39 -5.51
C ARG A 9 -16.48 -11.63 -4.23
N THR A 10 -16.94 -12.16 -3.11
CA THR A 10 -16.56 -11.68 -1.78
C THR A 10 -15.40 -12.51 -1.29
N VAL A 11 -14.32 -11.86 -0.87
CA VAL A 11 -13.15 -12.55 -0.31
C VAL A 11 -13.21 -12.46 1.21
N ASP A 12 -13.24 -13.62 1.87
CA ASP A 12 -13.31 -13.73 3.33
C ASP A 12 -11.92 -13.56 3.97
N LEU A 13 -11.37 -12.34 3.91
CA LEU A 13 -10.08 -12.03 4.54
C LEU A 13 -10.06 -12.19 6.06
N PRO A 14 -11.15 -11.93 6.81
CA PRO A 14 -11.15 -12.21 8.24
C PRO A 14 -10.82 -13.67 8.55
N ARG A 15 -11.40 -14.62 7.81
CA ARG A 15 -11.06 -16.05 7.96
C ARG A 15 -9.67 -16.39 7.44
N LEU A 16 -9.24 -15.80 6.33
CA LEU A 16 -8.00 -16.16 5.65
C LEU A 16 -6.75 -15.59 6.33
N THR A 17 -6.83 -14.37 6.87
CA THR A 17 -5.67 -13.62 7.39
C THR A 17 -5.91 -12.98 8.75
N GLY A 18 -7.15 -12.97 9.26
CA GLY A 18 -7.52 -12.16 10.43
C GLY A 18 -7.64 -10.67 10.13
N GLY A 19 -7.50 -10.25 8.86
CA GLY A 19 -7.52 -8.86 8.42
C GLY A 19 -8.71 -8.53 7.51
N VAL A 20 -8.61 -7.40 6.79
CA VAL A 20 -9.61 -6.93 5.83
C VAL A 20 -8.97 -6.58 4.50
N LEU A 21 -9.73 -6.67 3.41
CA LEU A 21 -9.26 -6.23 2.10
C LEU A 21 -9.34 -4.70 2.03
N HIS A 22 -8.19 -4.03 1.95
CA HIS A 22 -8.11 -2.57 1.91
C HIS A 22 -7.49 -2.02 0.62
N THR A 23 -7.12 -2.88 -0.31
CA THR A 23 -6.60 -2.48 -1.63
C THR A 23 -7.72 -1.86 -2.48
N LYS A 24 -7.43 -0.76 -3.18
CA LYS A 24 -8.33 -0.16 -4.19
C LYS A 24 -7.58 0.03 -5.50
N PHE A 25 -7.93 -0.79 -6.49
CA PHE A 25 -7.43 -0.63 -7.85
C PHE A 25 -8.50 -1.03 -8.85
N TRP A 26 -8.35 -0.57 -10.09
CA TRP A 26 -9.11 -1.03 -11.25
C TRP A 26 -8.18 -1.62 -12.29
N LEU A 27 -8.68 -2.60 -13.03
CA LEU A 27 -8.08 -3.14 -14.23
C LEU A 27 -9.14 -3.09 -15.33
N VAL A 28 -8.77 -2.56 -16.49
CA VAL A 28 -9.66 -2.43 -17.65
C VAL A 28 -8.98 -3.05 -18.85
N ASP A 29 -9.64 -4.05 -19.44
CA ASP A 29 -9.22 -4.76 -20.66
C ASP A 29 -7.77 -5.29 -20.64
N GLY A 30 -7.24 -5.57 -19.45
CA GLY A 30 -5.85 -6.02 -19.28
C GLY A 30 -4.80 -5.00 -19.75
N THR A 31 -5.18 -3.74 -19.89
CA THR A 31 -4.37 -2.69 -20.56
C THR A 31 -4.27 -1.40 -19.74
N HIS A 32 -5.35 -1.00 -19.07
CA HIS A 32 -5.37 0.19 -18.24
C HIS A 32 -5.54 -0.20 -16.77
N LEU A 33 -4.94 0.59 -15.89
CA LEU A 33 -5.07 0.39 -14.45
C LEU A 33 -5.22 1.71 -13.70
N TYR A 34 -5.82 1.61 -12.53
CA TYR A 34 -5.81 2.66 -11.51
C TYR A 34 -5.43 2.03 -10.18
N VAL A 35 -4.59 2.67 -9.38
CA VAL A 35 -4.33 2.30 -7.98
C VAL A 35 -4.28 3.56 -7.12
N GLY A 36 -4.92 3.53 -5.95
CA GLY A 36 -4.94 4.71 -5.09
C GLY A 36 -5.64 4.53 -3.76
N SER A 37 -5.79 5.64 -3.03
CA SER A 37 -6.39 5.66 -1.70
C SER A 37 -7.92 5.75 -1.71
N ALA A 38 -8.51 6.26 -2.81
CA ALA A 38 -9.95 6.46 -2.93
C ALA A 38 -10.73 5.17 -2.71
N ASN A 39 -11.64 5.19 -1.74
CA ASN A 39 -12.69 4.18 -1.61
C ASN A 39 -13.66 4.28 -2.80
N MET A 40 -14.35 3.18 -3.09
CA MET A 40 -15.39 3.11 -4.13
C MET A 40 -16.72 3.68 -3.61
N ASP A 41 -16.67 4.85 -2.98
CA ASP A 41 -17.81 5.57 -2.44
C ASP A 41 -17.71 7.07 -2.73
N TRP A 42 -18.86 7.74 -2.82
CA TRP A 42 -18.94 9.14 -3.25
C TRP A 42 -18.18 10.11 -2.32
N ARG A 43 -17.93 9.76 -1.05
CA ARG A 43 -17.21 10.63 -0.12
C ARG A 43 -15.76 10.79 -0.53
N SER A 44 -15.15 9.75 -1.11
CA SER A 44 -13.80 9.84 -1.69
C SER A 44 -13.73 10.81 -2.89
N LEU A 45 -14.85 11.15 -3.53
CA LEU A 45 -14.89 12.12 -4.63
C LEU A 45 -15.06 13.57 -4.16
N THR A 46 -15.73 13.79 -3.04
CA THR A 46 -16.16 15.15 -2.65
C THR A 46 -15.75 15.59 -1.25
N GLN A 47 -15.38 14.68 -0.36
CA GLN A 47 -15.19 14.96 1.08
C GLN A 47 -13.83 14.53 1.63
N VAL A 48 -13.13 13.63 0.95
CA VAL A 48 -11.83 13.10 1.40
C VAL A 48 -10.74 13.53 0.43
N LYS A 49 -9.59 13.92 0.96
CA LYS A 49 -8.39 14.11 0.14
C LYS A 49 -7.82 12.74 -0.22
N GLU A 50 -7.93 12.38 -1.49
CA GLU A 50 -7.43 11.12 -2.04
C GLU A 50 -6.29 11.36 -3.03
N LEU A 51 -5.48 10.32 -3.25
CA LEU A 51 -4.44 10.29 -4.27
C LEU A 51 -4.44 8.91 -4.95
N GLY A 52 -4.25 8.90 -6.27
CA GLY A 52 -4.05 7.67 -7.03
C GLY A 52 -3.32 7.92 -8.33
N ALA A 53 -2.82 6.85 -8.93
CA ALA A 53 -2.19 6.84 -10.23
C ALA A 53 -3.09 6.05 -11.20
N ALA A 54 -3.47 6.68 -12.31
CA ALA A 54 -4.06 6.02 -13.46
C ALA A 54 -2.98 5.85 -14.53
N VAL A 55 -2.80 4.62 -15.01
CA VAL A 55 -1.88 4.29 -16.09
C VAL A 55 -2.70 3.75 -17.24
N TYR A 56 -2.55 4.36 -18.41
CA TYR A 56 -3.25 3.99 -19.62
C TYR A 56 -2.28 3.36 -20.62
N ASP A 57 -2.79 2.43 -21.43
CA ASP A 57 -2.03 1.81 -22.52
C ASP A 57 -0.74 1.11 -22.07
N CYS A 58 -0.84 0.34 -20.97
CA CYS A 58 0.29 -0.34 -20.37
C CYS A 58 -0.09 -1.77 -19.97
N ALA A 59 -0.21 -2.64 -20.97
CA ALA A 59 -0.59 -4.04 -20.78
C ALA A 59 0.37 -4.78 -19.83
N CYS A 60 1.68 -4.49 -19.85
CA CYS A 60 2.64 -5.15 -18.97
C CYS A 60 2.39 -4.85 -17.48
N LEU A 61 2.11 -3.60 -17.11
CA LEU A 61 1.75 -3.27 -15.72
C LEU A 61 0.37 -3.79 -15.35
N ALA A 62 -0.60 -3.70 -16.26
CA ALA A 62 -1.95 -4.22 -16.01
C ALA A 62 -1.96 -5.73 -15.80
N GLN A 63 -1.15 -6.49 -16.55
CA GLN A 63 -0.96 -7.93 -16.36
C GLN A 63 -0.31 -8.24 -15.01
N ASP A 64 0.70 -7.48 -14.58
CA ASP A 64 1.35 -7.74 -13.30
C ASP A 64 0.44 -7.45 -12.09
N LEU A 65 -0.31 -6.35 -12.13
CA LEU A 65 -1.35 -6.05 -11.14
C LEU A 65 -2.50 -7.07 -11.23
N GLY A 66 -2.80 -7.58 -12.43
CA GLY A 66 -3.75 -8.66 -12.67
C GLY A 66 -3.47 -9.92 -11.86
N LYS A 67 -2.21 -10.24 -11.58
CA LYS A 67 -1.85 -11.37 -10.71
C LYS A 67 -2.37 -11.20 -9.28
N ILE A 68 -2.37 -9.98 -8.75
CA ILE A 68 -2.94 -9.67 -7.43
C ILE A 68 -4.46 -9.80 -7.48
N PHE A 69 -5.10 -9.29 -8.55
CA PHE A 69 -6.54 -9.45 -8.75
C PHE A 69 -6.96 -10.92 -8.82
N GLU A 70 -6.29 -11.73 -9.64
CA GLU A 70 -6.60 -13.15 -9.80
C GLU A 70 -6.38 -13.93 -8.49
N ALA A 71 -5.38 -13.55 -7.68
CA ALA A 71 -5.19 -14.13 -6.36
C ALA A 71 -6.41 -13.87 -5.45
N TYR A 72 -6.93 -12.64 -5.41
CA TYR A 72 -8.15 -12.32 -4.68
C TYR A 72 -9.37 -13.04 -5.26
N TRP A 73 -9.46 -13.10 -6.59
CA TRP A 73 -10.55 -13.76 -7.29
C TRP A 73 -10.62 -15.25 -6.95
N ALA A 74 -9.47 -15.93 -6.94
CA ALA A 74 -9.35 -17.33 -6.54
C ALA A 74 -9.71 -17.56 -5.07
N LEU A 75 -9.27 -16.67 -4.17
CA LEU A 75 -9.61 -16.72 -2.74
C LEU A 75 -11.08 -16.39 -2.44
N GLY A 76 -11.79 -15.78 -3.38
CA GLY A 76 -13.23 -15.53 -3.30
C GLY A 76 -14.11 -16.75 -3.57
N VAL A 77 -13.52 -17.91 -3.92
CA VAL A 77 -14.26 -19.18 -4.08
C VAL A 77 -14.66 -19.71 -2.69
N PRO A 78 -15.92 -20.16 -2.49
CA PRO A 78 -16.35 -20.73 -1.21
C PRO A 78 -15.41 -21.85 -0.73
N GLY A 79 -14.95 -21.75 0.51
CA GLY A 79 -14.03 -22.73 1.10
C GLY A 79 -12.57 -22.63 0.66
N ALA A 80 -12.19 -21.63 -0.14
CA ALA A 80 -10.79 -21.42 -0.53
C ALA A 80 -9.88 -21.24 0.69
N SER A 81 -8.64 -21.67 0.55
CA SER A 81 -7.55 -21.44 1.50
C SER A 81 -6.40 -20.72 0.78
N ILE A 82 -5.54 -20.05 1.54
CA ILE A 82 -4.31 -19.48 1.00
C ILE A 82 -3.40 -20.65 0.60
N PRO A 83 -3.01 -20.78 -0.69
CA PRO A 83 -2.14 -21.85 -1.12
C PRO A 83 -0.72 -21.65 -0.58
N VAL A 84 -0.08 -22.75 -0.19
CA VAL A 84 1.32 -22.77 0.24
C VAL A 84 2.04 -23.93 -0.45
N PRO A 85 2.93 -23.67 -1.43
CA PRO A 85 3.24 -22.37 -2.02
C PRO A 85 2.11 -21.84 -2.93
N TRP A 86 2.15 -20.54 -3.24
CA TRP A 86 1.32 -19.97 -4.30
C TRP A 86 1.68 -20.57 -5.66
N PRO A 87 0.69 -20.91 -6.51
CA PRO A 87 0.94 -21.36 -7.88
C PRO A 87 1.69 -20.31 -8.72
N ALA A 88 2.51 -20.76 -9.66
CA ALA A 88 3.44 -19.91 -10.41
C ALA A 88 2.77 -18.82 -11.26
N ASN A 89 1.49 -18.99 -11.64
CA ASN A 89 0.74 -17.98 -12.40
C ASN A 89 0.48 -16.68 -11.60
N TYR A 90 0.59 -16.71 -10.27
CA TYR A 90 0.49 -15.51 -9.42
C TYR A 90 1.85 -14.85 -9.17
N SER A 91 2.95 -15.50 -9.50
CA SER A 91 4.31 -15.03 -9.24
C SER A 91 4.72 -13.90 -10.19
N THR A 92 5.66 -13.06 -9.75
CA THR A 92 6.22 -11.98 -10.57
C THR A 92 7.73 -11.96 -10.55
N SER A 93 8.32 -11.48 -11.65
CA SER A 93 9.74 -11.12 -11.71
C SER A 93 9.98 -9.67 -11.28
N PHE A 94 8.92 -8.88 -11.02
CA PHE A 94 9.03 -7.46 -10.73
C PHE A 94 8.93 -7.17 -9.22
N ASN A 95 9.97 -6.57 -8.67
CA ASN A 95 10.10 -6.23 -7.25
C ASN A 95 11.03 -5.03 -7.02
N ALA A 96 11.27 -4.70 -5.76
CA ALA A 96 12.17 -3.62 -5.36
C ALA A 96 13.61 -3.78 -5.90
N GLU A 97 14.09 -5.02 -6.07
CA GLU A 97 15.43 -5.31 -6.57
C GLU A 97 15.49 -5.37 -8.11
N THR A 98 14.39 -5.79 -8.75
CA THR A 98 14.26 -5.97 -10.19
C THR A 98 12.94 -5.36 -10.68
N PRO A 99 12.80 -4.02 -10.67
CA PRO A 99 11.57 -3.37 -11.10
C PRO A 99 11.34 -3.55 -12.60
N LEU A 100 10.08 -3.41 -13.05
CA LEU A 100 9.78 -3.32 -14.46
C LEU A 100 10.26 -1.96 -14.99
N GLU A 101 11.20 -1.98 -15.93
CA GLU A 101 11.67 -0.79 -16.64
C GLU A 101 10.72 -0.48 -17.80
N LEU A 102 10.16 0.73 -17.82
CA LEU A 102 9.28 1.21 -18.89
C LEU A 102 9.38 2.73 -19.04
N GLN A 103 8.56 3.30 -19.93
CA GLN A 103 8.36 4.74 -20.01
C GLN A 103 6.94 5.12 -19.60
N LEU A 104 6.82 6.07 -18.67
CA LEU A 104 5.56 6.71 -18.29
C LEU A 104 5.57 8.13 -18.88
N ASN A 105 4.70 8.40 -19.86
CA ASN A 105 4.62 9.68 -20.56
C ASN A 105 5.98 10.16 -21.10
N GLY A 106 6.76 9.25 -21.70
CA GLY A 106 8.10 9.55 -22.23
C GLY A 106 9.21 9.67 -21.17
N THR A 107 8.89 9.48 -19.89
CA THR A 107 9.87 9.48 -18.79
C THR A 107 10.24 8.05 -18.46
N ALA A 108 11.55 7.72 -18.48
CA ALA A 108 12.03 6.42 -18.02
C ALA A 108 11.62 6.21 -16.55
N ALA A 109 11.06 5.04 -16.25
CA ALA A 109 10.51 4.70 -14.96
C ALA A 109 10.75 3.22 -14.62
N ALA A 110 11.10 2.98 -13.36
CA ALA A 110 11.19 1.67 -12.75
C ALA A 110 9.96 1.47 -11.85
N VAL A 111 9.12 0.48 -12.15
CA VAL A 111 7.84 0.27 -11.47
C VAL A 111 7.70 -1.16 -10.96
N TYR A 112 7.21 -1.32 -9.74
CA TYR A 112 6.78 -2.59 -9.19
C TYR A 112 5.58 -2.38 -8.27
N PHE A 113 4.76 -3.43 -8.09
CA PHE A 113 3.72 -3.44 -7.06
C PHE A 113 4.19 -4.22 -5.84
N SER A 114 3.81 -3.76 -4.66
CA SER A 114 3.94 -4.50 -3.41
C SER A 114 2.59 -5.06 -2.96
N SER A 115 2.60 -5.98 -1.99
CA SER A 115 1.37 -6.54 -1.40
C SER A 115 1.54 -6.85 0.09
N SER A 116 0.41 -7.04 0.77
CA SER A 116 0.34 -7.48 2.16
C SER A 116 -0.98 -8.24 2.43
N PRO A 117 -1.04 -9.06 3.50
CA PRO A 117 0.06 -9.51 4.36
C PRO A 117 1.01 -10.47 3.61
N PRO A 118 2.15 -10.89 4.22
CA PRO A 118 3.10 -11.82 3.57
C PRO A 118 2.47 -13.11 3.06
N ALA A 119 1.40 -13.60 3.71
CA ALA A 119 0.67 -14.78 3.27
C ALA A 119 -0.03 -14.60 1.90
N LEU A 120 -0.35 -13.36 1.49
CA LEU A 120 -0.92 -13.05 0.18
C LEU A 120 0.13 -12.62 -0.86
N CYS A 121 1.42 -12.72 -0.53
CA CYS A 121 2.51 -12.41 -1.44
C CYS A 121 2.96 -13.71 -2.14
N ALA A 122 2.59 -13.85 -3.41
CA ALA A 122 3.16 -14.88 -4.27
C ALA A 122 4.67 -14.65 -4.50
N ALA A 123 5.36 -15.66 -5.03
CA ALA A 123 6.81 -15.61 -5.19
C ALA A 123 7.25 -14.39 -6.03
N GLY A 124 8.30 -13.72 -5.55
CA GLY A 124 8.87 -12.53 -6.17
C GLY A 124 8.15 -11.22 -5.88
N ARG A 125 6.98 -11.21 -5.21
CA ARG A 125 6.28 -9.96 -4.87
C ARG A 125 6.90 -9.30 -3.63
N SER A 126 7.25 -8.01 -3.73
CA SER A 126 7.70 -7.22 -2.57
C SER A 126 6.58 -7.03 -1.54
N GLN A 127 6.94 -7.02 -0.26
CA GLN A 127 5.99 -6.76 0.83
C GLN A 127 5.85 -5.25 1.08
N ASP A 128 4.63 -4.78 1.37
CA ASP A 128 4.33 -3.36 1.54
C ASP A 128 5.24 -2.66 2.56
N LEU A 129 5.48 -3.28 3.73
CA LEU A 129 6.35 -2.69 4.76
C LEU A 129 7.79 -2.51 4.23
N GLY A 130 8.33 -3.53 3.55
CA GLY A 130 9.67 -3.46 2.98
C GLY A 130 9.78 -2.39 1.90
N ALA A 131 8.77 -2.29 1.03
CA ALA A 131 8.72 -1.25 -0.01
C ALA A 131 8.72 0.17 0.59
N LEU A 132 7.92 0.41 1.64
CA LEU A 132 7.88 1.71 2.33
C LEU A 132 9.21 2.03 3.03
N LEU A 133 9.81 1.07 3.72
CA LEU A 133 11.10 1.27 4.39
C LEU A 133 12.21 1.53 3.38
N ASN A 134 12.24 0.81 2.25
CA ASN A 134 13.21 1.04 1.19
C ASN A 134 13.12 2.48 0.63
N VAL A 135 11.92 3.04 0.47
CA VAL A 135 11.76 4.45 0.06
C VAL A 135 12.36 5.41 1.08
N ILE A 136 12.15 5.16 2.38
CA ILE A 136 12.70 5.99 3.47
C ILE A 136 14.24 5.84 3.55
N ASP A 137 14.75 4.63 3.36
CA ASP A 137 16.17 4.31 3.48
C ASP A 137 16.98 4.79 2.28
N ALA A 138 16.40 4.78 1.08
CA ALA A 138 17.02 5.31 -0.14
C ALA A 138 16.94 6.84 -0.25
N ALA A 139 16.13 7.52 0.57
CA ALA A 139 15.98 8.98 0.48
C ALA A 139 17.27 9.71 0.89
N GLU A 140 17.75 10.60 0.01
CA GLU A 140 18.97 11.39 0.26
C GLU A 140 18.67 12.80 0.79
N ALA A 141 17.55 13.40 0.38
CA ALA A 141 17.26 14.81 0.64
C ALA A 141 16.00 15.04 1.48
N PHE A 142 14.90 14.36 1.15
CA PHE A 142 13.63 14.52 1.85
C PHE A 142 12.74 13.27 1.77
N VAL A 143 11.82 13.18 2.73
CA VAL A 143 10.68 12.25 2.72
C VAL A 143 9.43 13.05 3.09
N ASP A 144 8.44 13.04 2.21
CA ASP A 144 7.14 13.67 2.45
C ASP A 144 6.09 12.58 2.64
N VAL A 145 5.42 12.61 3.79
CA VAL A 145 4.40 11.64 4.15
C VAL A 145 3.06 12.35 4.28
N ALA A 146 2.06 11.92 3.49
CA ALA A 146 0.69 12.39 3.62
C ALA A 146 -0.22 11.21 3.99
N VAL A 147 -0.79 11.24 5.20
CA VAL A 147 -1.58 10.12 5.76
C VAL A 147 -2.79 10.62 6.52
N MET A 148 -3.82 9.78 6.64
CA MET A 148 -4.99 10.10 7.46
C MET A 148 -4.67 10.07 8.96
N SER A 149 -3.96 9.03 9.41
CA SER A 149 -3.56 8.82 10.81
C SER A 149 -2.11 8.36 10.86
N TYR A 150 -1.37 8.79 11.89
CA TYR A 150 0.00 8.35 12.14
C TYR A 150 0.14 7.85 13.58
N LEU A 151 0.24 6.53 13.74
CA LEU A 151 0.37 5.87 15.04
C LEU A 151 1.43 4.77 14.92
N PRO A 152 2.58 4.85 15.61
CA PRO A 152 3.56 3.77 15.66
C PRO A 152 3.11 2.65 16.62
N THR A 153 1.84 2.26 16.52
CA THR A 153 1.20 1.24 17.35
C THR A 153 0.17 0.48 16.53
N THR A 154 -0.17 -0.74 16.94
CA THR A 154 -1.27 -1.48 16.33
C THR A 154 -2.62 -0.83 16.65
N GLU A 155 -3.38 -0.43 15.64
CA GLU A 155 -4.69 0.19 15.83
C GLU A 155 -5.82 -0.84 16.04
N PHE A 156 -5.76 -1.96 15.31
CA PHE A 156 -6.82 -2.98 15.29
C PHE A 156 -6.46 -4.27 16.04
N SER A 157 -5.36 -4.25 16.80
CA SER A 157 -4.92 -5.41 17.61
C SER A 157 -5.03 -5.10 19.09
N HIS A 158 -5.57 -6.05 19.85
CA HIS A 158 -5.73 -5.96 21.29
C HIS A 158 -4.98 -7.11 22.00
N PRO A 159 -4.13 -6.84 23.01
CA PRO A 159 -3.77 -5.51 23.52
C PRO A 159 -2.98 -4.69 22.49
N GLN A 160 -3.06 -3.36 22.59
CA GLN A 160 -2.30 -2.45 21.74
C GLN A 160 -0.80 -2.72 21.91
N ARG A 161 -0.06 -2.80 20.80
CA ARG A 161 1.38 -3.03 20.79
C ARG A 161 2.08 -1.88 20.10
N PHE A 162 3.26 -1.53 20.59
CA PHE A 162 4.16 -0.63 19.91
C PHE A 162 4.68 -1.29 18.63
N TRP A 163 4.65 -0.57 17.51
CA TRP A 163 5.07 -1.05 16.20
C TRP A 163 5.89 0.05 15.52
N PRO A 164 7.22 0.07 15.77
CA PRO A 164 8.04 1.24 15.46
C PRO A 164 8.58 1.28 14.04
N ALA A 165 8.42 0.23 13.22
CA ALA A 165 9.22 0.04 12.01
C ALA A 165 9.33 1.30 11.13
N ILE A 166 8.21 1.94 10.80
CA ILE A 166 8.17 3.17 9.99
C ILE A 166 8.69 4.38 10.78
N ASP A 167 8.35 4.51 12.06
CA ASP A 167 8.79 5.62 12.92
C ASP A 167 10.31 5.60 13.12
N ASP A 168 10.89 4.43 13.43
CA ASP A 168 12.32 4.21 13.51
C ASP A 168 13.01 4.54 12.18
N GLY A 169 12.42 4.15 11.04
CA GLY A 169 12.93 4.49 9.72
C GLY A 169 13.00 6.00 9.49
N LEU A 170 11.91 6.72 9.78
CA LEU A 170 11.86 8.18 9.65
C LEU A 170 12.85 8.88 10.59
N ARG A 171 12.92 8.46 11.86
CA ARG A 171 13.87 9.01 12.84
C ARG A 171 15.30 8.79 12.42
N ARG A 172 15.62 7.58 11.94
CA ARG A 172 16.95 7.22 11.43
C ARG A 172 17.35 8.08 10.24
N ALA A 173 16.45 8.29 9.28
CA ALA A 173 16.68 9.17 8.13
C ALA A 173 17.02 10.60 8.56
N VAL A 174 16.33 11.15 9.57
CA VAL A 174 16.61 12.48 10.13
C VAL A 174 17.97 12.52 10.84
N VAL A 175 18.23 11.57 11.75
CA VAL A 175 19.40 11.61 12.63
C VAL A 175 20.70 11.23 11.92
N GLU A 176 20.69 10.14 11.16
CA GLU A 176 21.90 9.59 10.55
C GLU A 176 22.25 10.27 9.22
N ARG A 177 21.23 10.66 8.45
CA ARG A 177 21.39 11.15 7.07
C ARG A 177 20.96 12.61 6.87
N ARG A 178 20.40 13.26 7.91
CA ARG A 178 19.90 14.64 7.86
C ARG A 178 18.81 14.86 6.78
N VAL A 179 18.11 13.80 6.41
CA VAL A 179 17.00 13.83 5.46
C VAL A 179 15.87 14.68 6.03
N ARG A 180 15.30 15.58 5.22
CA ARG A 180 14.18 16.41 5.63
C ARG A 180 12.88 15.60 5.63
N VAL A 181 12.32 15.33 6.80
CA VAL A 181 11.02 14.65 6.91
C VAL A 181 9.90 15.68 7.11
N ARG A 182 8.83 15.59 6.31
CA ARG A 182 7.61 16.41 6.46
C ARG A 182 6.39 15.51 6.50
N LEU A 183 5.51 15.73 7.48
CA LEU A 183 4.26 14.99 7.61
C LEU A 183 3.08 15.94 7.41
N LEU A 184 2.14 15.52 6.56
CA LEU A 184 0.80 16.08 6.45
C LEU A 184 -0.20 15.04 6.96
N VAL A 185 -0.76 15.26 8.14
CA VAL A 185 -1.62 14.28 8.83
C VAL A 185 -3.04 14.81 8.97
N GLY A 186 -4.03 13.96 8.71
CA GLY A 186 -5.44 14.29 8.90
C GLY A 186 -5.78 14.67 10.35
N CYS A 187 -6.53 15.75 10.52
CA CYS A 187 -7.03 16.21 11.82
C CYS A 187 -8.55 16.33 11.77
N TRP A 188 -9.23 15.31 12.27
CA TRP A 188 -10.69 15.23 12.34
C TRP A 188 -11.14 15.28 13.80
N ARG A 189 -12.44 15.55 14.01
CA ARG A 189 -13.04 15.54 15.36
C ARG A 189 -12.84 14.20 16.10
N HIS A 190 -12.68 13.11 15.36
CA HIS A 190 -12.50 11.75 15.88
C HIS A 190 -11.05 11.23 15.74
N SER A 191 -10.07 12.08 15.41
CA SER A 191 -8.66 11.68 15.40
C SER A 191 -8.22 11.22 16.80
N GLN A 192 -7.43 10.16 16.88
CA GLN A 192 -6.96 9.62 18.15
C GLN A 192 -6.03 10.60 18.86
N GLY A 193 -6.33 10.94 20.12
CA GLY A 193 -5.52 11.88 20.90
C GLY A 193 -4.06 11.42 21.11
N THR A 194 -3.83 10.11 21.12
CA THR A 194 -2.50 9.48 21.25
C THR A 194 -1.58 9.74 20.06
N MET A 195 -2.12 10.11 18.90
CA MET A 195 -1.34 10.48 17.71
C MET A 195 -0.49 11.73 17.95
N PHE A 196 -1.04 12.75 18.61
CA PHE A 196 -0.38 14.05 18.72
C PHE A 196 0.95 14.01 19.50
N PRO A 197 1.09 13.28 20.62
CA PRO A 197 2.39 13.07 21.27
C PRO A 197 3.45 12.45 20.34
N PHE A 198 3.09 11.45 19.53
CA PHE A 198 4.03 10.85 18.58
C PHE A 198 4.47 11.85 17.50
N LEU A 199 3.53 12.61 16.94
CA LEU A 199 3.84 13.65 15.96
C LEU A 199 4.75 14.74 16.54
N LYS A 200 4.49 15.19 17.78
CA LYS A 200 5.36 16.15 18.48
C LYS A 200 6.75 15.57 18.73
N SER A 201 6.85 14.30 19.11
CA SER A 201 8.12 13.61 19.32
C SER A 201 8.93 13.48 18.02
N LEU A 202 8.28 13.28 16.88
CA LEU A 202 8.94 13.26 15.58
C LEU A 202 9.35 14.67 15.13
N ALA A 203 8.51 15.68 15.35
CA ALA A 203 8.83 17.07 15.03
C ALA A 203 10.03 17.59 15.84
N ALA A 204 10.10 17.27 17.14
CA ALA A 204 11.18 17.71 18.03
C ALA A 204 12.58 17.26 17.58
N ILE A 205 12.70 16.14 16.87
CA ILE A 205 14.00 15.70 16.32
C ILE A 205 14.32 16.33 14.96
N ALA A 206 13.31 16.81 14.23
CA ALA A 206 13.49 17.49 12.95
C ALA A 206 13.95 18.95 13.12
N ASP A 207 13.61 19.57 14.25
CA ASP A 207 13.94 20.96 14.60
C ASP A 207 15.39 21.15 15.09
N ASN A 208 16.20 20.10 15.20
CA ASN A 208 17.62 20.18 15.60
C ASN A 208 18.54 20.68 14.46
N ARG A 209 18.08 21.66 13.68
CA ARG A 209 18.86 22.32 12.63
C ARG A 209 19.48 23.62 13.12
#